data_AF-A0A5A7QWM8-F1
#
_entry.id   AF-A0A5A7QWM8-F1
#
_cell.length_a   1.000
_cell.length_b   1.000
_cell.length_c   1.000
_cell.angle_alpha   90.00
_cell.angle_beta   90.00
_cell.angle_gamma   90.00
#
_symmetry.space_group_name_H-M   'P 1'
#
loop_
_entity.id
_entity.type
_entity.pdbx_description
1 polymer ?
#
loop_
_entity_poly.entity_id
_entity_poly.type
_entity_poly.pdbx_seq_one_letter_code
_entity_poly.pdbx_strand_id
1 'polypeptide(L)'
;MDIEQKQAEHIDYFVKQASDLKGSALSNVVVEATSHPYLFAFSEILSVPNVLELEGTENSVLLELLRIFAHGTWSEYKSVASHLPQLVPDQVLKLKQLTVLTLAETTKVLPYDTLMKELDVTNVRELEDFLINDCMYVGIIRGKLDQFRRCLEVQFAAGRDLRPGNLGSMIQTLANWLSTSESLLGSIQEKIKWADTMNEMDKKHRKEVDERVEEVKKTISFKRLQISRPMLSSERTLRNFFPSTVE
;
A
#
# COMPACT_ATOMS: atom_id res chain seq x y z
N MET A 1 -2.38 -16.75 5.89
CA MET A 1 -0.90 -16.96 5.88
C MET A 1 -0.53 -18.01 6.92
N ASP A 2 0.67 -18.58 6.85
CA ASP A 2 1.09 -19.72 7.69
C ASP A 2 0.89 -19.51 9.20
N ILE A 3 1.12 -18.30 9.71
CA ILE A 3 0.92 -17.97 11.12
C ILE A 3 -0.57 -17.82 11.49
N GLU A 4 -1.37 -17.21 10.62
CA GLU A 4 -2.82 -17.03 10.82
C GLU A 4 -3.58 -18.36 10.80
N GLN A 5 -3.17 -19.27 9.92
CA GLN A 5 -3.78 -20.59 9.82
C GLN A 5 -3.41 -21.48 11.02
N LYS A 6 -2.16 -21.37 11.52
CA LYS A 6 -1.73 -22.07 12.74
C LYS A 6 -2.41 -21.52 14.00
N GLN A 7 -2.57 -20.20 14.14
CA GLN A 7 -3.16 -19.65 15.35
C GLN A 7 -4.65 -20.01 15.51
N ALA A 8 -5.40 -20.24 14.42
CA ALA A 8 -6.82 -20.62 14.48
C ALA A 8 -7.07 -21.88 15.32
N GLU A 9 -6.28 -22.95 15.12
CA GLU A 9 -6.38 -24.19 15.90
C GLU A 9 -6.10 -23.95 17.40
N HIS A 10 -5.19 -23.03 17.71
CA HIS A 10 -4.87 -22.66 19.09
C HIS A 10 -5.95 -21.77 19.73
N ILE A 11 -6.56 -20.85 18.97
CA ILE A 11 -7.69 -20.04 19.42
C ILE A 11 -8.85 -20.97 19.82
N ASP A 12 -9.25 -21.89 18.93
CA ASP A 12 -10.33 -22.85 19.20
C ASP A 12 -10.05 -23.70 20.45
N TYR A 13 -8.79 -24.15 20.61
CA TYR A 13 -8.36 -24.91 21.78
C TYR A 13 -8.51 -24.10 23.10
N PHE A 14 -8.00 -22.87 23.14
CA PHE A 14 -8.05 -22.05 24.35
C PHE A 14 -9.45 -21.50 24.64
N VAL A 15 -10.24 -21.17 23.62
CA VAL A 15 -11.67 -20.80 23.74
C VAL A 15 -12.46 -21.96 24.35
N LYS A 16 -12.21 -23.20 23.92
CA LYS A 16 -12.85 -24.38 24.51
C LYS A 16 -12.45 -24.57 25.97
N GLN A 17 -11.15 -24.54 26.29
CA GLN A 17 -10.70 -24.66 27.68
C GLN A 17 -11.28 -23.56 28.59
N ALA A 18 -11.33 -22.32 28.12
CA ALA A 18 -11.93 -21.21 28.84
C ALA A 18 -13.45 -21.38 29.04
N SER A 19 -14.13 -22.08 28.13
CA SER A 19 -15.56 -22.39 28.23
C SER A 19 -15.87 -23.54 29.20
N ASP A 20 -14.95 -24.50 29.34
CA ASP A 20 -15.07 -25.66 30.23
C ASP A 20 -14.65 -25.33 31.69
N LEU A 21 -13.83 -24.29 31.91
CA LEU A 21 -13.27 -23.90 33.21
C LEU A 21 -13.87 -22.60 33.77
N LYS A 22 -13.84 -22.43 35.10
CA LYS A 22 -14.39 -21.26 35.81
C LYS A 22 -13.50 -20.76 36.95
N GLY A 23 -13.62 -19.47 37.28
CA GLY A 23 -12.94 -18.85 38.41
C GLY A 23 -11.40 -18.95 38.30
N SER A 24 -10.74 -19.27 39.41
CA SER A 24 -9.27 -19.36 39.49
C SER A 24 -8.65 -20.40 38.53
N ALA A 25 -9.40 -21.40 38.06
CA ALA A 25 -8.91 -22.36 37.07
C ALA A 25 -8.57 -21.71 35.71
N LEU A 26 -9.18 -20.56 35.40
CA LEU A 26 -8.87 -19.79 34.18
C LEU A 26 -7.48 -19.15 34.23
N SER A 27 -6.84 -19.04 35.40
CA SER A 27 -5.46 -18.54 35.54
C SER A 27 -4.48 -19.35 34.69
N ASN A 28 -4.60 -20.68 34.69
CA ASN A 28 -3.74 -21.55 33.89
C ASN A 28 -3.97 -21.33 32.40
N VAL A 29 -5.23 -21.22 31.95
CA VAL A 29 -5.59 -20.96 30.56
C VAL A 29 -5.01 -19.62 30.08
N VAL A 30 -5.12 -18.56 30.90
CA VAL A 30 -4.57 -17.25 30.56
C VAL A 30 -3.04 -17.30 30.47
N VAL A 31 -2.35 -17.95 31.42
CA VAL A 31 -0.88 -18.09 31.41
C VAL A 31 -0.42 -18.91 30.20
N GLU A 32 -1.05 -20.06 29.92
CA GLU A 32 -0.72 -20.89 28.76
C GLU A 32 -0.96 -20.16 27.44
N ALA A 33 -2.12 -19.53 27.26
CA ALA A 33 -2.44 -18.78 26.04
C ALA A 33 -1.48 -17.61 25.80
N THR A 34 -1.24 -16.79 26.82
CA THR A 34 -0.34 -15.61 26.71
C THR A 34 1.15 -15.98 26.60
N SER A 35 1.53 -17.21 26.95
CA SER A 35 2.88 -17.76 26.70
C SER A 35 2.99 -18.51 25.37
N HIS A 36 1.88 -18.83 24.71
CA HIS A 36 1.88 -19.76 23.57
C HIS A 36 2.60 -19.16 22.34
N PRO A 37 3.66 -19.79 21.79
CA PRO A 37 4.52 -19.16 20.79
C PRO A 37 3.78 -18.76 19.50
N TYR A 38 2.77 -19.54 19.09
CA TYR A 38 2.03 -19.30 17.84
C TYR A 38 0.67 -18.59 18.02
N LEU A 39 0.30 -18.14 19.23
CA LEU A 39 -0.95 -17.41 19.47
C LEU A 39 -0.68 -15.89 19.54
N PHE A 40 -1.35 -15.09 18.71
CA PHE A 40 -1.19 -13.63 18.68
C PHE A 40 -2.51 -12.84 18.68
N ALA A 41 -3.64 -13.54 18.60
CA ALA A 41 -4.98 -12.98 18.79
C ALA A 41 -5.62 -13.59 20.06
N PHE A 42 -6.33 -12.75 20.81
CA PHE A 42 -6.89 -13.07 22.12
C PHE A 42 -8.36 -12.62 22.27
N SER A 43 -8.94 -11.94 21.28
CA SER A 43 -10.32 -11.40 21.32
C SER A 43 -11.36 -12.47 21.56
N GLU A 44 -11.23 -13.62 20.91
CA GLU A 44 -12.15 -14.75 21.02
C GLU A 44 -12.10 -15.35 22.43
N ILE A 45 -10.90 -15.49 23.01
CA ILE A 45 -10.69 -15.99 24.38
C ILE A 45 -11.24 -14.96 25.39
N LEU A 46 -10.98 -13.67 25.16
CA LEU A 46 -11.49 -12.56 25.97
C LEU A 46 -13.02 -12.44 25.91
N SER A 47 -13.65 -12.90 24.83
CA SER A 47 -15.11 -12.88 24.63
C SER A 47 -15.82 -14.09 25.23
N VAL A 48 -15.10 -15.06 25.81
CA VAL A 48 -15.71 -16.23 26.46
C VAL A 48 -16.48 -15.78 27.72
N PRO A 49 -17.75 -16.18 27.91
CA PRO A 49 -18.56 -15.73 29.06
C PRO A 49 -17.90 -15.98 30.42
N ASN A 50 -17.30 -17.15 30.64
CA ASN A 50 -16.61 -17.46 31.90
C ASN A 50 -15.40 -16.54 32.19
N VAL A 51 -14.77 -15.98 31.15
CA VAL A 51 -13.64 -15.02 31.27
C VAL A 51 -14.18 -13.63 31.60
N LEU A 52 -15.30 -13.23 30.98
CA LEU A 52 -16.01 -11.98 31.31
C LEU A 52 -16.61 -12.01 32.73
N GLU A 53 -17.08 -13.18 33.20
CA GLU A 53 -17.54 -13.43 34.58
C GLU A 53 -16.45 -13.18 35.66
N LEU A 54 -15.17 -13.03 35.28
CA LEU A 54 -14.10 -12.64 36.21
C LEU A 54 -14.15 -11.16 36.60
N GLU A 55 -14.87 -10.31 35.86
CA GLU A 55 -15.02 -8.89 36.16
C GLU A 55 -15.72 -8.68 37.52
N GLY A 56 -15.13 -7.88 38.41
CA GLY A 56 -15.62 -7.69 39.78
C GLY A 56 -15.29 -8.83 40.76
N THR A 57 -14.58 -9.88 40.33
CA THR A 57 -14.06 -10.94 41.21
C THR A 57 -12.61 -10.66 41.66
N GLU A 58 -12.12 -11.45 42.62
CA GLU A 58 -10.70 -11.49 43.01
C GLU A 58 -9.74 -11.79 41.83
N ASN A 59 -10.25 -12.43 40.78
CA ASN A 59 -9.51 -12.83 39.59
C ASN A 59 -9.58 -11.79 38.45
N SER A 60 -10.15 -10.60 38.69
CA SER A 60 -10.27 -9.52 37.71
C SER A 60 -8.94 -9.08 37.08
N VAL A 61 -7.82 -9.24 37.80
CA VAL A 61 -6.46 -8.99 37.30
C VAL A 61 -6.07 -9.88 36.12
N LEU A 62 -6.65 -11.08 35.99
CA LEU A 62 -6.44 -11.96 34.83
C LEU A 62 -7.15 -11.43 33.58
N LEU A 63 -8.35 -10.87 33.76
CA LEU A 63 -9.12 -10.23 32.69
C LEU A 63 -8.43 -8.95 32.20
N GLU A 64 -7.92 -8.12 33.12
CA GLU A 64 -7.12 -6.94 32.78
C GLU A 64 -5.83 -7.33 32.05
N LEU A 65 -5.15 -8.38 32.49
CA LEU A 65 -3.97 -8.90 31.81
C LEU A 65 -4.29 -9.35 30.37
N LEU A 66 -5.37 -10.10 30.17
CA LEU A 66 -5.78 -10.54 28.83
C LEU A 66 -6.18 -9.36 27.93
N ARG A 67 -6.82 -8.31 28.49
CA ARG A 67 -7.10 -7.05 27.78
C ARG A 67 -5.82 -6.34 27.31
N ILE A 68 -4.73 -6.39 28.09
CA ILE A 68 -3.42 -5.85 27.70
C ILE A 68 -2.78 -6.67 26.57
N PHE A 69 -2.89 -8.00 26.59
CA PHE A 69 -2.37 -8.81 25.49
C PHE A 69 -3.15 -8.58 24.19
N ALA A 70 -4.49 -8.57 24.27
CA ALA A 70 -5.34 -8.28 23.13
C ALA A 70 -5.08 -6.88 22.56
N HIS A 71 -5.09 -5.84 23.39
CA HIS A 71 -5.18 -4.46 22.90
C HIS A 71 -4.03 -3.56 23.33
N GLY A 72 -3.34 -3.84 24.43
CA GLY A 72 -2.34 -2.95 25.02
C GLY A 72 -0.92 -3.08 24.45
N THR A 73 0.06 -2.56 25.18
CA THR A 73 1.50 -2.58 24.82
C THR A 73 2.40 -2.86 26.03
N TRP A 74 3.69 -3.12 25.80
CA TRP A 74 4.69 -3.31 26.86
C TRP A 74 4.82 -2.08 27.78
N SER A 75 4.81 -0.87 27.20
CA SER A 75 4.79 0.39 27.96
C SER A 75 3.54 0.53 28.83
N GLU A 76 2.37 0.16 28.31
CA GLU A 76 1.12 0.15 29.09
C GLU A 76 1.17 -0.85 30.25
N TYR A 77 1.61 -2.10 30.01
CA TYR A 77 1.81 -3.09 31.08
C TYR A 77 2.72 -2.55 32.18
N LYS A 78 3.89 -1.98 31.83
CA LYS A 78 4.82 -1.40 32.82
C LYS A 78 4.18 -0.29 33.67
N SER A 79 3.18 0.42 33.16
CA SER A 79 2.49 1.48 33.92
C SER A 79 1.52 0.95 34.98
N VAL A 80 0.99 -0.27 34.80
CA VAL A 80 0.04 -0.92 35.73
C VAL A 80 0.59 -2.19 36.41
N ALA A 81 1.83 -2.58 36.12
CA ALA A 81 2.47 -3.82 36.60
C ALA A 81 2.51 -3.99 38.13
N SER A 82 2.29 -2.94 38.91
CA SER A 82 2.13 -3.01 40.37
C SER A 82 0.81 -3.66 40.83
N HIS A 83 -0.20 -3.73 39.97
CA HIS A 83 -1.52 -4.31 40.25
C HIS A 83 -1.78 -5.62 39.51
N LEU A 84 -0.88 -6.02 38.60
CA LEU A 84 -1.01 -7.22 37.77
C LEU A 84 -0.06 -8.34 38.21
N PRO A 85 -0.34 -9.60 37.84
CA PRO A 85 0.61 -10.70 37.99
C PRO A 85 1.93 -10.39 37.28
N GLN A 86 3.06 -10.81 37.87
CA GLN A 86 4.35 -10.75 37.18
C GLN A 86 4.36 -11.71 35.99
N LEU A 87 4.78 -11.20 34.84
CA LEU A 87 4.87 -12.00 33.61
C LEU A 87 6.07 -12.93 33.62
N VAL A 88 5.86 -14.17 33.17
CA VAL A 88 6.94 -15.11 32.86
C VAL A 88 7.70 -14.66 31.59
N PRO A 89 8.92 -15.14 31.33
CA PRO A 89 9.72 -14.69 30.19
C PRO A 89 9.00 -14.78 28.83
N ASP A 90 8.24 -15.85 28.59
CA ASP A 90 7.50 -16.06 27.34
C ASP A 90 6.36 -15.04 27.16
N GLN A 91 5.68 -14.66 28.25
CA GLN A 91 4.68 -13.59 28.26
C GLN A 91 5.31 -12.22 28.00
N VAL A 92 6.48 -11.94 28.59
CA VAL A 92 7.24 -10.70 28.31
C VAL A 92 7.63 -10.63 26.83
N LEU A 93 8.14 -11.75 26.27
CA LEU A 93 8.49 -11.86 24.87
C LEU A 93 7.28 -11.61 23.97
N LYS A 94 6.16 -12.27 24.27
CA LYS A 94 4.88 -12.13 23.56
C LYS A 94 4.38 -10.68 23.57
N LEU A 95 4.37 -10.01 24.72
CA LEU A 95 3.89 -8.64 24.81
C LEU A 95 4.81 -7.63 24.07
N LYS A 96 6.13 -7.88 24.06
CA LYS A 96 7.07 -7.13 23.20
C LYS A 96 6.78 -7.37 21.71
N GLN A 97 6.53 -8.61 21.28
CA GLN A 97 6.14 -8.93 19.89
C GLN A 97 4.85 -8.20 19.46
N LEU A 98 3.81 -8.24 20.30
CA LEU A 98 2.53 -7.55 20.08
C LEU A 98 2.68 -6.02 20.03
N THR A 99 3.65 -5.48 20.79
CA THR A 99 4.01 -4.05 20.74
C THR A 99 4.61 -3.67 19.39
N VAL A 100 5.50 -4.50 18.81
CA VAL A 100 6.02 -4.26 17.44
C VAL A 100 4.91 -4.28 16.39
N LEU A 101 3.97 -5.24 16.47
CA LEU A 101 2.81 -5.29 15.57
C LEU A 101 1.96 -4.01 15.64
N THR A 102 1.71 -3.51 16.86
CA THR A 102 0.95 -2.27 17.09
C THR A 102 1.64 -1.03 16.50
N LEU A 103 2.97 -0.95 16.62
CA LEU A 103 3.74 0.14 16.00
C LEU A 103 3.73 0.03 14.46
N ALA A 104 3.83 -1.19 13.93
CA ALA A 104 3.82 -1.49 12.50
C ALA A 104 2.45 -1.26 11.80
N GLU A 105 1.36 -1.26 12.57
CA GLU A 105 0.02 -0.82 12.12
C GLU A 105 0.02 0.67 11.76
N THR A 106 0.74 1.50 12.54
CA THR A 106 0.72 2.97 12.41
C THR A 106 1.72 3.50 11.37
N THR A 107 2.91 2.90 11.25
CA THR A 107 3.94 3.35 10.30
C THR A 107 4.71 2.19 9.66
N LYS A 108 5.05 2.34 8.38
CA LYS A 108 5.89 1.39 7.64
C LYS A 108 7.40 1.57 7.88
N VAL A 109 7.81 2.68 8.49
CA VAL A 109 9.21 2.91 8.89
C VAL A 109 9.23 3.12 10.39
N LEU A 110 9.89 2.21 11.10
CA LEU A 110 9.96 2.17 12.56
C LEU A 110 11.39 2.56 13.02
N PRO A 111 11.59 3.77 13.59
CA PRO A 111 12.88 4.16 14.13
C PRO A 111 13.31 3.25 15.28
N TYR A 112 14.60 2.89 15.32
CA TYR A 112 15.18 2.08 16.38
C TYR A 112 15.01 2.74 17.74
N ASP A 113 15.14 4.07 17.84
CA ASP A 113 15.04 4.77 19.13
C ASP A 113 13.60 4.68 19.71
N THR A 114 12.58 4.66 18.85
CA THR A 114 11.18 4.37 19.25
C THR A 114 11.02 2.92 19.68
N LEU A 115 11.53 1.96 18.90
CA LEU A 115 11.46 0.54 19.24
C LEU A 115 12.19 0.23 20.56
N MET A 116 13.39 0.75 20.76
CA MET A 116 14.17 0.61 21.99
C MET A 116 13.42 1.16 23.20
N LYS A 117 12.77 2.32 23.07
CA LYS A 117 11.94 2.92 24.13
C LYS A 117 10.71 2.07 24.46
N GLU A 118 9.91 1.72 23.45
CA GLU A 118 8.63 1.02 23.67
C GLU A 118 8.79 -0.46 24.03
N LEU A 119 9.92 -1.08 23.68
CA LEU A 119 10.27 -2.45 24.05
C LEU A 119 11.17 -2.54 25.28
N ASP A 120 11.63 -1.42 25.84
CA ASP A 120 12.57 -1.36 26.96
C ASP A 120 13.86 -2.16 26.68
N VAL A 121 14.49 -1.85 25.55
CA VAL A 121 15.69 -2.50 25.03
C VAL A 121 16.84 -1.49 25.00
N THR A 122 17.97 -1.86 25.59
CA THR A 122 19.04 -0.90 25.93
C THR A 122 20.01 -0.61 24.79
N ASN A 123 20.16 -1.55 23.86
CA ASN A 123 21.17 -1.49 22.82
C ASN A 123 20.63 -2.00 21.47
N VAL A 124 21.26 -1.55 20.38
CA VAL A 124 20.83 -1.87 19.01
C VAL A 124 20.97 -3.37 18.70
N ARG A 125 21.98 -4.05 19.26
CA ARG A 125 22.23 -5.47 18.97
C ARG A 125 21.10 -6.35 19.51
N GLU A 126 20.70 -6.12 20.75
CA GLU A 126 19.55 -6.74 21.42
C GLU A 126 18.25 -6.47 20.65
N LEU A 127 18.04 -5.25 20.15
CA LEU A 127 16.88 -4.94 19.31
C LEU A 127 16.91 -5.73 17.99
N GLU A 128 18.03 -5.73 17.28
CA GLU A 128 18.16 -6.44 15.99
C GLU A 128 18.01 -7.95 16.17
N ASP A 129 18.57 -8.54 17.23
CA ASP A 129 18.37 -9.96 17.54
C ASP A 129 16.92 -10.30 17.87
N PHE A 130 16.23 -9.46 18.66
CA PHE A 130 14.80 -9.63 18.95
C PHE A 130 13.94 -9.50 17.67
N LEU A 131 14.23 -8.52 16.81
CA LEU A 131 13.50 -8.35 15.56
C LEU A 131 13.73 -9.52 14.59
N ILE A 132 14.94 -10.06 14.51
CA ILE A 132 15.27 -11.18 13.63
C ILE A 132 14.69 -12.49 14.18
N ASN A 133 15.05 -12.86 15.41
CA ASN A 133 14.76 -14.18 15.97
C ASN A 133 13.31 -14.30 16.45
N ASP A 134 12.79 -13.26 17.09
CA ASP A 134 11.49 -13.34 17.77
C ASP A 134 10.34 -12.72 16.96
N CYS A 135 10.62 -11.88 15.96
CA CYS A 135 9.59 -11.29 15.10
C CYS A 135 9.62 -11.81 13.65
N MET A 136 10.78 -11.76 12.98
CA MET A 136 10.88 -12.15 11.57
C MET A 136 10.89 -13.67 11.36
N TYR A 137 11.64 -14.41 12.18
CA TYR A 137 11.72 -15.88 12.08
C TYR A 137 10.40 -16.56 12.45
N VAL A 138 9.68 -16.03 13.46
CA VAL A 138 8.31 -16.46 13.81
C VAL A 138 7.30 -16.10 12.70
N GLY A 139 7.63 -15.14 11.84
CA GLY A 139 6.84 -14.76 10.66
C GLY A 139 5.76 -13.71 10.91
N ILE A 140 5.73 -13.08 12.10
CA ILE A 140 4.77 -12.01 12.43
C ILE A 140 5.15 -10.67 11.79
N ILE A 141 6.43 -10.46 11.46
CA ILE A 141 6.94 -9.28 10.74
C ILE A 141 7.72 -9.75 9.51
N ARG A 142 7.62 -9.02 8.39
CA ARG A 142 8.62 -9.08 7.32
C ARG A 142 9.01 -7.67 6.93
N GLY A 143 10.31 -7.44 6.78
CA GLY A 143 10.85 -6.11 6.53
C GLY A 143 12.36 -6.14 6.31
N LYS A 144 12.97 -4.96 6.27
CA LYS A 144 14.43 -4.79 6.19
C LYS A 144 14.91 -3.92 7.34
N LEU A 145 16.02 -4.32 7.95
CA LEU A 145 16.74 -3.52 8.92
C LEU A 145 17.70 -2.60 8.16
N ASP A 146 17.52 -1.28 8.30
CA ASP A 146 18.46 -0.27 7.82
C ASP A 146 19.25 0.28 9.01
N GLN A 147 20.46 -0.24 9.18
CA GLN A 147 21.36 0.15 10.27
C GLN A 147 21.91 1.57 10.10
N PHE A 148 21.98 2.10 8.87
CA PHE A 148 22.45 3.46 8.59
C PHE A 148 21.39 4.51 8.94
N ARG A 149 20.14 4.26 8.55
CA ARG A 149 18.98 5.10 8.93
C ARG A 149 18.42 4.79 10.31
N ARG A 150 18.94 3.76 10.99
CA ARG A 150 18.49 3.25 12.30
C ARG A 150 16.98 2.99 12.31
N CYS A 151 16.48 2.23 11.33
CA CYS A 151 15.06 1.92 11.24
C CYS A 151 14.76 0.54 10.65
N LEU A 152 13.63 -0.04 11.06
CA LEU A 152 13.01 -1.19 10.40
C LEU A 152 12.00 -0.69 9.35
N GLU A 153 12.23 -1.03 8.09
CA GLU A 153 11.26 -0.85 7.00
C GLU A 153 10.33 -2.07 6.93
N VAL A 154 9.12 -1.92 7.44
CA VAL A 154 8.08 -2.96 7.49
C VAL A 154 7.42 -3.10 6.13
N GLN A 155 7.52 -4.29 5.54
CA GLN A 155 6.79 -4.67 4.32
C GLN A 155 5.47 -5.35 4.68
N PHE A 156 5.48 -6.16 5.74
CA PHE A 156 4.33 -6.90 6.25
C PHE A 156 4.38 -7.00 7.77
N ALA A 157 3.20 -6.93 8.40
CA ALA A 157 2.97 -7.24 9.80
C ALA A 157 1.68 -8.06 9.90
N ALA A 158 1.68 -9.08 10.76
CA ALA A 158 0.49 -9.87 11.05
C ALA A 158 -0.57 -9.02 11.77
N GLY A 159 -1.84 -9.31 11.52
CA GLY A 159 -2.94 -8.69 12.26
C GLY A 159 -2.91 -9.12 13.72
N ARG A 160 -3.08 -8.15 14.63
CA ARG A 160 -3.48 -8.38 16.02
C ARG A 160 -5.00 -8.23 16.14
N ASP A 161 -5.53 -8.46 17.32
CA ASP A 161 -6.90 -8.16 17.73
C ASP A 161 -7.38 -6.75 17.35
N LEU A 162 -8.61 -6.67 16.85
CA LEU A 162 -9.28 -5.41 16.58
C LEU A 162 -9.76 -4.79 17.89
N ARG A 163 -9.32 -3.56 18.19
CA ARG A 163 -9.92 -2.77 19.28
C ARG A 163 -11.38 -2.46 18.97
N PRO A 164 -12.31 -2.49 19.96
CA PRO A 164 -13.69 -2.06 19.77
C PRO A 164 -13.78 -0.66 19.14
N GLY A 165 -14.50 -0.56 18.02
CA GLY A 165 -14.64 0.68 17.24
C GLY A 165 -13.73 0.80 16.01
N ASN A 166 -12.62 0.05 15.92
CA ASN A 166 -11.68 0.16 14.78
C ASN A 166 -12.31 -0.28 13.43
N LEU A 167 -13.31 -1.17 13.45
CA LEU A 167 -13.96 -1.68 12.24
C LEU A 167 -14.54 -0.57 11.34
N GLY A 168 -15.10 0.50 11.93
CA GLY A 168 -15.60 1.64 11.16
C GLY A 168 -14.49 2.39 10.41
N SER A 169 -13.32 2.55 11.05
CA SER A 169 -12.14 3.16 10.43
C SER A 169 -11.59 2.30 9.28
N MET A 170 -11.58 0.97 9.44
CA MET A 170 -11.18 0.04 8.37
C MET A 170 -12.11 0.14 7.16
N ILE A 171 -13.43 0.12 7.37
CA ILE A 171 -14.43 0.28 6.31
C ILE A 171 -14.24 1.60 5.58
N GLN A 172 -14.07 2.72 6.31
CA GLN A 172 -13.84 4.03 5.72
C GLN A 172 -12.53 4.09 4.91
N THR A 173 -11.47 3.45 5.40
CA THR A 173 -10.16 3.40 4.73
C THR A 173 -10.26 2.65 3.39
N LEU A 174 -10.95 1.50 3.38
CA LEU A 174 -11.20 0.73 2.16
C LEU A 174 -12.09 1.49 1.17
N ALA A 175 -13.14 2.15 1.65
CA ALA A 175 -14.02 2.99 0.82
C ALA A 175 -13.27 4.16 0.18
N ASN A 176 -12.41 4.84 0.94
CA ASN A 176 -11.55 5.92 0.43
C ASN A 176 -10.58 5.40 -0.64
N TRP A 177 -9.98 4.22 -0.43
CA TRP A 177 -9.06 3.61 -1.40
C TRP A 177 -9.77 3.19 -2.69
N LEU A 178 -10.98 2.63 -2.61
CA LEU A 178 -11.82 2.32 -3.76
C LEU A 178 -12.13 3.59 -4.57
N SER A 179 -12.67 4.62 -3.91
CA SER A 179 -13.02 5.90 -4.56
C SER A 179 -11.80 6.58 -5.21
N THR A 180 -10.63 6.53 -4.55
CA THR A 180 -9.37 7.03 -5.11
C THR A 180 -8.97 6.25 -6.37
N SER A 181 -9.15 4.93 -6.37
CA SER A 181 -8.82 4.06 -7.49
C SER A 181 -9.75 4.28 -8.69
N GLU A 182 -11.06 4.47 -8.43
CA GLU A 182 -12.05 4.84 -9.45
C GLU A 182 -11.75 6.21 -10.08
N SER A 183 -11.40 7.21 -9.26
CA SER A 183 -11.01 8.54 -9.73
C SER A 183 -9.74 8.52 -10.59
N LEU A 184 -8.74 7.72 -10.20
CA LEU A 184 -7.52 7.50 -10.99
C LEU A 184 -7.83 6.81 -12.33
N LEU A 185 -8.68 5.77 -12.32
CA LEU A 185 -9.10 5.07 -13.53
C LEU A 185 -9.84 6.00 -14.50
N GLY A 186 -10.78 6.82 -14.00
CA GLY A 186 -11.48 7.83 -14.80
C GLY A 186 -10.50 8.84 -15.42
N SER A 187 -9.55 9.35 -14.62
CA SER A 187 -8.50 10.27 -15.09
C SER A 187 -7.64 9.66 -16.21
N ILE A 188 -7.29 8.38 -16.10
CA ILE A 188 -6.55 7.65 -17.15
C ILE A 188 -7.39 7.51 -18.42
N GLN A 189 -8.67 7.15 -18.29
CA GLN A 189 -9.58 7.02 -19.44
C GLN A 189 -9.80 8.35 -20.18
N GLU A 190 -9.88 9.47 -19.47
CA GLU A 190 -9.94 10.80 -20.08
C GLU A 190 -8.65 11.15 -20.84
N LYS A 191 -7.48 10.84 -20.26
CA LYS A 191 -6.18 11.06 -20.92
C LYS A 191 -6.02 10.22 -22.19
N ILE A 192 -6.53 8.99 -22.21
CA ILE A 192 -6.56 8.15 -23.42
C ILE A 192 -7.43 8.81 -24.50
N LYS A 193 -8.69 9.16 -24.19
CA LYS A 193 -9.60 9.83 -25.14
C LYS A 193 -9.03 11.13 -25.70
N TRP A 194 -8.38 11.94 -24.85
CA TRP A 194 -7.71 13.17 -25.27
C TRP A 194 -6.55 12.89 -26.23
N ALA A 195 -5.71 11.89 -25.93
CA ALA A 195 -4.58 11.51 -26.78
C ALA A 195 -5.04 10.96 -28.15
N ASP A 196 -6.10 10.15 -28.17
CA ASP A 196 -6.70 9.63 -29.40
C ASP A 196 -7.26 10.77 -30.26
N THR A 197 -8.01 11.70 -29.66
CA THR A 197 -8.57 12.88 -30.35
C THR A 197 -7.44 13.75 -30.93
N MET A 198 -6.39 14.02 -30.15
CA MET A 198 -5.24 14.82 -30.60
C MET A 198 -4.49 14.13 -31.75
N ASN A 199 -4.32 12.81 -31.69
CA ASN A 199 -3.69 12.00 -32.74
C ASN A 199 -4.52 12.02 -34.05
N GLU A 200 -5.86 11.98 -33.95
CA GLU A 200 -6.74 12.15 -35.13
C GLU A 200 -6.65 13.56 -35.72
N MET A 201 -6.63 14.60 -34.88
CA MET A 201 -6.44 15.99 -35.30
C MET A 201 -5.09 16.21 -35.99
N ASP A 202 -3.99 15.71 -35.42
CA ASP A 202 -2.66 15.79 -36.02
C ASP A 202 -2.57 15.03 -37.34
N LYS A 203 -3.16 13.82 -37.43
CA LYS A 203 -3.26 13.06 -38.68
C LYS A 203 -4.02 13.84 -39.76
N LYS A 204 -5.11 14.53 -39.40
CA LYS A 204 -5.88 15.35 -40.34
C LYS A 204 -5.08 16.58 -40.77
N HIS A 205 -4.51 17.32 -39.82
CA HIS A 205 -3.71 18.50 -40.11
C HIS A 205 -2.51 18.18 -41.00
N ARG A 206 -1.80 17.07 -40.73
CA ARG A 206 -0.69 16.59 -41.55
C ARG A 206 -1.12 16.28 -42.99
N LYS A 207 -2.28 15.66 -43.20
CA LYS A 207 -2.85 15.46 -44.55
C LYS A 207 -3.15 16.78 -45.26
N GLU A 208 -3.82 17.72 -44.59
CA GLU A 208 -4.13 19.04 -45.15
C GLU A 208 -2.86 19.83 -45.53
N VAL A 209 -1.77 19.69 -44.76
CA VAL A 209 -0.45 20.26 -45.07
C VAL A 209 0.20 19.56 -46.27
N ASP A 210 0.22 18.22 -46.29
CA ASP A 210 0.78 17.42 -47.40
C ASP A 210 0.04 17.74 -48.73
N GLU A 211 -1.30 17.85 -48.71
CA GLU A 211 -2.12 18.23 -49.87
C GLU A 211 -1.79 19.63 -50.39
N ARG A 212 -1.73 20.64 -49.51
CA ARG A 212 -1.33 22.02 -49.89
C ARG A 212 0.08 22.09 -50.47
N VAL A 213 1.02 21.31 -49.94
CA VAL A 213 2.38 21.20 -50.48
C VAL A 213 2.36 20.67 -51.91
N GLU A 214 1.54 19.65 -52.21
CA GLU A 214 1.38 19.13 -53.57
C GLU A 214 0.67 20.12 -54.52
N GLU A 215 -0.32 20.87 -54.07
CA GLU A 215 -0.93 21.94 -54.86
C GLU A 215 0.07 23.05 -55.22
N VAL A 216 0.90 23.47 -54.26
CA VAL A 216 1.94 24.47 -54.48
C VAL A 216 3.00 23.94 -55.46
N LYS A 217 3.46 22.69 -55.31
CA LYS A 217 4.37 22.04 -56.26
C LYS A 217 3.81 22.00 -57.68
N LYS A 218 2.54 21.57 -57.85
CA LYS A 218 1.85 21.56 -59.15
C LYS A 218 1.77 22.96 -59.75
N THR A 219 1.41 23.97 -58.95
CA THR A 219 1.31 25.37 -59.39
C THR A 219 2.66 25.93 -59.85
N ILE A 220 3.73 25.64 -59.12
CA ILE A 220 5.11 26.03 -59.50
C ILE A 220 5.52 25.34 -60.81
N SER A 221 5.22 24.05 -60.97
CA SER A 221 5.48 23.29 -62.19
C SER A 221 4.73 23.87 -63.41
N PHE A 222 3.44 24.19 -63.26
CA PHE A 222 2.64 24.83 -64.30
C PHE A 222 3.18 26.22 -64.70
N LYS A 223 3.57 27.06 -63.73
CA LYS A 223 4.21 28.35 -64.02
C LYS A 223 5.53 28.18 -64.79
N ARG A 224 6.35 27.19 -64.41
CA ARG A 224 7.60 26.86 -65.10
C ARG A 224 7.35 26.43 -66.56
N LEU A 225 6.28 25.66 -66.81
CA LEU A 225 5.87 25.23 -68.14
C LEU A 225 5.33 26.39 -69.00
N GLN A 226 4.58 27.34 -68.43
CA GLN A 226 4.11 28.52 -69.15
C GLN A 226 5.24 29.47 -69.57
N ILE A 227 6.22 29.70 -68.69
CA ILE A 227 7.43 30.49 -69.00
C ILE A 227 8.25 29.84 -70.14
N SER A 228 8.10 28.54 -70.34
CA SER A 228 8.82 27.76 -71.37
C SER A 228 8.13 27.74 -72.75
N ARG A 229 6.96 28.39 -72.93
CA ARG A 229 6.25 28.45 -74.21
C ARG A 229 6.46 29.82 -74.89
N PRO A 230 7.11 29.90 -76.06
CA PRO A 230 7.37 31.19 -76.72
C PRO A 230 6.09 31.79 -77.32
N MET A 231 6.04 33.12 -77.34
CA MET A 231 4.97 33.91 -77.95
C MET A 231 5.06 33.80 -79.49
N LEU A 232 4.24 32.95 -80.10
CA LEU A 232 4.10 32.85 -81.56
C LEU A 232 3.07 33.88 -82.06
N SER A 233 3.46 35.15 -82.14
CA SER A 233 2.71 36.16 -82.88
C SER A 233 3.05 36.08 -84.37
N SER A 234 2.04 35.71 -85.17
CA SER A 234 2.12 35.63 -86.62
C SER A 234 2.54 36.96 -87.25
N GLU A 235 3.39 36.91 -88.29
CA GLU A 235 3.23 37.84 -89.41
C GLU A 235 3.43 37.10 -90.74
N ARG A 236 2.60 37.45 -91.73
CA ARG A 236 2.40 36.67 -92.96
C ARG A 236 3.24 37.20 -94.11
N THR A 237 3.69 36.24 -94.92
CA THR A 237 4.13 36.33 -96.31
C THR A 237 3.49 37.46 -97.13
N LEU A 238 4.32 38.24 -97.82
CA LEU A 238 3.99 38.80 -99.15
C LEU A 238 5.21 38.70 -100.07
N ARG A 239 5.03 38.09 -101.24
CA ARG A 239 6.04 37.99 -102.31
C ARG A 239 5.90 39.17 -103.28
N ASN A 240 7.06 39.65 -103.75
CA ASN A 240 7.38 40.32 -105.03
C ASN A 240 6.23 40.92 -105.88
N PHE A 241 6.40 42.16 -106.34
CA PHE A 241 6.30 42.52 -107.76
C PHE A 241 7.08 43.82 -108.07
N PHE A 242 7.78 43.86 -109.21
CA PHE A 242 8.45 45.04 -109.79
C PHE A 242 7.41 45.99 -110.44
N PRO A 243 7.77 47.27 -110.70
CA PRO A 243 8.20 47.61 -112.07
C PRO A 243 9.41 48.58 -112.16
N SER A 244 10.01 48.62 -113.35
CA SER A 244 10.91 49.69 -113.82
C SER A 244 10.16 51.04 -113.91
N THR A 245 10.78 52.23 -114.02
CA THR A 245 11.75 52.71 -115.01
C THR A 245 12.12 54.17 -114.68
N VAL A 246 13.05 54.76 -115.46
CA VAL A 246 13.41 56.17 -115.57
C VAL A 246 14.40 56.65 -114.49
N GLU A 247 15.56 57.21 -114.85
CA GLU A 247 16.16 57.27 -116.21
C GLU A 247 16.74 55.90 -116.63
#